data_AF-A0A1B4LH60-F1
#
_entry.id   AF-A0A1B4LH60-F1
#
_cell.length_a   1.000
_cell.length_b   1.000
_cell.length_c   1.000
_cell.angle_alpha   90.00
_cell.angle_beta   90.00
_cell.angle_gamma   90.00
#
_symmetry.space_group_name_H-M   'P 1'
#
loop_
_entity.id
_entity.type
_entity.pdbx_description
1 polymer ?
#
loop_
_entity_poly.entity_id
_entity_poly.type
_entity_poly.pdbx_seq_one_letter_code
_entity_poly.pdbx_strand_id
1 'polypeptide(L)'
;MIDRTHALPVSRQTRLVGIARSSVYYRPQPVSEVDRLLMRRIDEQHMEFPFSGARMLARLLRREGHEVGRRRVRTLMKRMGVEALCRDRKFCQLASVELLAE
;
A
#
# COMPACT_ATOMS: atom_id res chain seq x y z
N MET A 1 5.14 5.88 29.23
CA MET A 1 6.08 6.51 28.27
C MET A 1 7.45 5.86 28.48
N ILE A 2 8.12 5.39 27.42
CA ILE A 2 9.42 4.72 27.53
C ILE A 2 10.51 5.74 27.26
N ASP A 3 11.44 5.85 28.20
CA ASP A 3 12.50 6.85 28.17
C ASP A 3 13.89 6.19 28.28
N ARG A 4 14.83 6.67 27.47
CA ARG A 4 16.21 6.18 27.43
C ARG A 4 17.06 6.77 28.56
N THR A 5 16.66 7.91 29.12
CA THR A 5 17.36 8.58 30.23
C THR A 5 16.90 8.13 31.61
N HIS A 6 15.90 7.25 31.70
CA HIS A 6 15.39 6.73 32.96
C HIS A 6 16.39 5.77 33.63
N ALA A 7 16.36 5.69 34.97
CA ALA A 7 17.17 4.76 35.78
C ALA A 7 16.92 3.25 35.51
N LEU A 8 15.90 2.91 34.71
CA LEU A 8 15.54 1.53 34.39
C LEU A 8 15.95 1.25 32.94
N PRO A 9 16.53 0.07 32.64
CA PRO A 9 16.87 -0.26 31.26
C PRO A 9 15.61 -0.39 30.41
N VAL A 10 15.72 -0.01 29.13
CA VAL A 10 14.62 -0.07 28.15
C VAL A 10 13.94 -1.44 28.12
N SER A 11 14.71 -2.52 28.31
CA SER A 11 14.19 -3.89 28.39
C SER A 11 13.20 -4.12 29.54
N ARG A 12 13.45 -3.52 30.72
CA ARG A 12 12.55 -3.62 31.87
C ARG A 12 11.33 -2.74 31.66
N GLN A 13 11.50 -1.54 31.11
CA GLN A 13 10.39 -0.65 30.77
C GLN A 13 9.43 -1.28 29.75
N THR A 14 9.95 -1.94 28.70
CA THR A 14 9.13 -2.64 27.71
C THR A 14 8.37 -3.81 28.30
N ARG A 15 8.99 -4.53 29.24
CA ARG A 15 8.36 -5.66 29.93
C ARG A 15 7.21 -5.21 30.84
N LEU A 16 7.37 -4.07 31.51
CA LEU A 16 6.33 -3.47 32.36
C LEU A 16 5.15 -2.95 31.54
N VAL A 17 5.41 -2.40 30.35
CA VAL A 17 4.38 -1.84 29.45
C VAL A 17 3.75 -2.92 28.55
N GLY A 18 4.32 -4.14 28.50
CA GLY A 18 3.78 -5.24 27.70
C GLY A 18 4.01 -5.09 26.19
N ILE A 19 4.99 -4.28 25.76
CA ILE A 19 5.32 -4.10 24.34
C ILE A 19 6.65 -4.76 23.99
N ALA A 20 6.80 -5.15 22.72
CA ALA A 20 8.06 -5.69 22.22
C ALA A 20 9.17 -4.63 22.26
N ARG A 21 10.40 -5.03 22.63
CA ARG A 21 11.56 -4.12 22.63
C ARG A 21 11.82 -3.49 21.26
N SER A 22 11.53 -4.21 20.19
CA SER A 22 11.68 -3.73 18.80
C SER A 22 10.80 -2.52 18.49
N SER A 23 9.59 -2.41 19.06
CA SER A 23 8.69 -1.30 18.79
C SER A 23 9.20 0.03 19.37
N VAL A 24 10.00 -0.01 20.45
CA VAL A 24 10.63 1.18 21.04
C VAL A 24 11.66 1.82 20.13
N TYR A 25 12.36 1.01 19.35
CA TYR A 25 13.37 1.50 18.41
C TYR A 25 12.77 1.84 17.05
N TYR A 26 11.61 1.29 16.72
CA TYR A 26 10.92 1.58 15.48
C TYR A 26 10.44 3.03 15.46
N ARG A 27 10.92 3.80 14.50
CA ARG A 27 10.37 5.13 14.19
C ARG A 27 9.39 4.96 13.04
N PRO A 28 8.10 5.34 13.19
CA PRO A 28 7.16 5.28 12.09
C PRO A 28 7.66 6.20 10.97
N GLN A 29 7.93 5.61 9.80
CA GLN A 29 8.35 6.36 8.64
C GLN A 29 7.11 6.95 7.95
N PRO A 30 7.05 8.28 7.75
CA PRO A 30 5.94 8.89 7.03
C PRO A 30 5.91 8.39 5.58
N VAL A 31 4.71 8.29 5.02
CA VAL A 31 4.52 7.93 3.61
C VAL A 31 5.11 9.05 2.75
N SER A 32 5.94 8.70 1.77
CA SER A 32 6.51 9.65 0.82
C SER A 32 5.41 10.39 0.05
N GLU A 33 5.64 11.66 -0.30
CA GLU A 33 4.68 12.44 -1.09
C GLU A 33 4.37 11.79 -2.44
N VAL A 34 5.37 11.17 -3.06
CA VAL A 34 5.19 10.41 -4.31
C VAL A 34 4.25 9.23 -4.11
N ASP A 35 4.36 8.54 -2.98
CA ASP A 35 3.46 7.43 -2.66
C ASP A 35 2.05 7.96 -2.35
N ARG A 36 1.90 9.14 -1.74
CA ARG A 36 0.59 9.77 -1.51
C ARG A 36 -0.10 10.16 -2.82
N LEU A 37 0.64 10.74 -3.77
CA LEU A 37 0.10 11.06 -5.10
C LEU A 37 -0.33 9.79 -5.83
N LEU A 38 0.49 8.73 -5.76
CA LEU A 38 0.13 7.43 -6.32
C LEU A 38 -1.09 6.81 -5.64
N MET A 39 -1.24 6.94 -4.32
CA MET A 39 -2.42 6.48 -3.59
C MET A 39 -3.69 7.19 -4.09
N ARG A 40 -3.64 8.51 -4.30
CA ARG A 40 -4.79 9.27 -4.84
C ARG A 40 -5.16 8.81 -6.25
N ARG A 41 -4.17 8.64 -7.12
CA ARG A 41 -4.42 8.13 -8.48
C ARG A 41 -4.99 6.72 -8.49
N ILE A 42 -4.48 5.85 -7.63
CA ILE A 42 -5.01 4.48 -7.48
C ILE A 42 -6.47 4.53 -7.01
N ASP A 43 -6.81 5.44 -6.10
CA ASP A 43 -8.18 5.61 -5.61
C ASP A 43 -9.13 6.05 -6.73
N GLU A 44 -8.75 7.10 -7.48
CA GLU A 44 -9.50 7.59 -8.64
C GLU A 44 -9.78 6.47 -9.66
N GLN A 45 -8.72 5.72 -10.03
CA GLN A 45 -8.83 4.61 -10.96
C GLN A 45 -9.64 3.43 -10.42
N HIS A 46 -9.63 3.21 -9.10
CA HIS A 46 -10.40 2.15 -8.47
C HIS A 46 -11.90 2.49 -8.41
N MET A 47 -12.25 3.77 -8.28
CA MET A 47 -13.64 4.24 -8.37
C MET A 47 -14.22 4.05 -9.77
N GLU A 48 -13.44 4.31 -10.82
CA GLU A 48 -13.84 4.06 -12.21
C GLU A 48 -13.91 2.56 -12.51
N PHE A 49 -12.97 1.78 -11.98
CA PHE A 49 -12.84 0.35 -12.27
C PHE A 49 -12.71 -0.47 -10.98
N PRO A 50 -13.81 -0.87 -10.32
CA PRO A 50 -13.77 -1.61 -9.05
C PRO A 50 -13.15 -3.03 -9.17
N PHE A 51 -13.05 -3.55 -10.39
CA PHE A 51 -12.40 -4.84 -10.69
C PHE A 51 -10.89 -4.72 -10.97
N SER A 52 -10.34 -3.49 -10.96
CA SER A 52 -8.95 -3.21 -11.32
C SER A 52 -7.96 -3.75 -10.26
N GLY A 53 -7.44 -4.95 -10.53
CA GLY A 53 -6.38 -5.54 -9.69
C GLY A 53 -5.02 -4.84 -9.88
N ALA A 54 -4.08 -5.13 -8.98
CA ALA A 54 -2.72 -4.55 -9.00
C ALA A 54 -1.97 -4.70 -10.34
N ARG A 55 -2.33 -5.67 -11.20
CA ARG A 55 -1.74 -5.83 -12.54
C ARG A 55 -2.29 -4.83 -13.55
N MET A 56 -3.59 -4.56 -13.48
CA MET A 56 -4.28 -3.63 -14.38
C MET A 56 -3.93 -2.19 -13.99
N LEU A 57 -4.01 -1.86 -12.70
CA LEU A 57 -3.58 -0.56 -12.17
C LEU A 57 -2.12 -0.25 -12.50
N ALA A 58 -1.20 -1.23 -12.39
CA ALA A 58 0.18 -1.02 -12.78
C ALA A 58 0.37 -0.73 -14.29
N ARG A 59 -0.54 -1.21 -15.16
CA ARG A 59 -0.51 -0.90 -16.60
C ARG A 59 -1.08 0.49 -16.88
N LEU A 60 -2.19 0.85 -16.23
CA LEU A 60 -2.82 2.17 -16.36
C LEU A 60 -1.87 3.28 -15.90
N LEU A 61 -1.29 3.12 -14.70
CA LEU A 61 -0.29 4.06 -14.18
C LEU A 61 0.94 4.19 -15.09
N ARG A 62 1.36 3.10 -15.76
CA ARG A 62 2.45 3.16 -16.73
C ARG A 62 2.08 3.93 -18.00
N ARG A 63 0.82 3.84 -18.46
CA ARG A 63 0.34 4.63 -19.61
C ARG A 63 0.27 6.12 -19.26
N GLU A 64 -0.04 6.45 -18.01
CA GLU A 64 -0.01 7.82 -17.48
C GLU A 64 1.41 8.38 -17.25
N GLY A 65 2.46 7.59 -17.52
CA GLY A 65 3.85 8.01 -17.35
C GLY A 65 4.44 7.75 -15.96
N HIS A 66 3.73 7.05 -15.08
CA HIS A 66 4.28 6.65 -13.78
C HIS A 66 5.02 5.31 -13.87
N GLU A 67 6.34 5.30 -13.63
CA GLU A 67 7.14 4.08 -13.55
C GLU A 67 6.89 3.30 -12.25
N VAL A 68 5.75 2.60 -12.19
CA VAL A 68 5.36 1.81 -11.02
C VAL A 68 5.32 0.32 -11.35
N GLY A 69 5.91 -0.49 -10.47
CA GLY A 69 5.87 -1.94 -10.54
C GLY A 69 4.67 -2.55 -9.79
N ARG A 70 4.27 -3.76 -10.20
CA ARG A 70 3.20 -4.54 -9.55
C ARG A 70 3.35 -4.64 -8.02
N ARG A 71 4.58 -4.84 -7.52
CA ARG A 71 4.85 -4.97 -6.08
C ARG A 71 4.50 -3.68 -5.33
N ARG A 72 4.88 -2.52 -5.88
CA ARG A 72 4.60 -1.21 -5.30
C ARG A 72 3.10 -0.94 -5.26
N VAL A 73 2.39 -1.15 -6.37
CA VAL A 73 0.92 -1.03 -6.41
C VAL A 73 0.25 -1.95 -5.39
N ARG A 74 0.65 -3.23 -5.30
CA ARG A 74 0.08 -4.17 -4.33
C ARG A 74 0.30 -3.72 -2.88
N THR A 75 1.47 -3.17 -2.55
CA THR A 75 1.76 -2.64 -1.22
C THR A 75 0.91 -1.41 -0.91
N LEU A 76 0.72 -0.51 -1.88
CA LEU A 76 -0.12 0.67 -1.73
C LEU A 76 -1.59 0.27 -1.53
N MET A 77 -2.13 -0.65 -2.35
CA MET A 77 -3.49 -1.19 -2.17
C MET A 77 -3.69 -1.80 -0.79
N LYS A 78 -2.73 -2.61 -0.32
CA LYS A 78 -2.78 -3.19 1.05
C LYS A 78 -2.74 -2.13 2.14
N ARG A 79 -1.96 -1.05 1.96
CA ARG A 79 -1.90 0.06 2.92
C ARG A 79 -3.20 0.86 2.95
N MET A 80 -3.89 0.98 1.82
CA MET A 80 -5.18 1.66 1.69
C MET A 80 -6.37 0.78 2.09
N GLY A 81 -6.20 -0.54 2.18
CA GLY A 81 -7.31 -1.48 2.42
C GLY A 81 -8.19 -1.70 1.18
N VAL A 82 -7.69 -1.36 0.00
CA VAL A 82 -8.42 -1.49 -1.27
C VAL A 82 -8.15 -2.87 -1.86
N GLU A 83 -9.21 -3.64 -2.07
CA GLU A 83 -9.16 -4.94 -2.71
C GLU A 83 -9.96 -4.93 -4.01
N ALA A 84 -9.38 -5.48 -5.07
CA ALA A 84 -10.11 -5.64 -6.33
C ALA A 84 -11.19 -6.70 -6.15
N LEU A 85 -12.44 -6.29 -6.38
CA LEU A 85 -13.59 -7.18 -6.42
C LEU A 85 -13.49 -8.02 -7.70
N CYS A 86 -12.81 -9.16 -7.61
CA CYS A 86 -12.68 -10.10 -8.71
C CYS A 86 -13.55 -11.32 -8.43
N ARG A 87 -14.69 -11.42 -9.13
CA ARG A 87 -15.62 -12.55 -9.00
C ARG A 87 -15.11 -13.81 -9.69
N ASP A 88 -14.24 -13.67 -10.72
CA ASP A 88 -13.67 -14.78 -11.49
C ASP A 88 -12.28 -14.49 -12.09
N ARG A 89 -11.39 -15.48 -12.04
CA ARG A 89 -9.99 -15.40 -12.52
C ARG A 89 -9.86 -15.08 -14.02
N LYS A 90 -10.91 -15.33 -14.82
CA LYS A 90 -10.97 -15.05 -16.26
C LYS A 90 -11.37 -13.60 -16.58
N PHE A 91 -12.21 -12.97 -15.75
CA PHE A 91 -12.74 -11.62 -15.99
C PHE A 91 -11.64 -10.55 -15.93
N CYS A 92 -10.65 -10.74 -15.07
CA CYS A 92 -9.50 -9.84 -14.90
C CYS A 92 -8.52 -9.81 -16.11
N GLN A 93 -8.62 -10.78 -17.04
CA GLN A 93 -7.82 -10.79 -18.28
C GLN A 93 -8.56 -10.14 -19.46
N LEU A 94 -9.88 -10.24 -19.51
CA LEU A 94 -10.71 -9.76 -20.62
C LEU A 94 -10.72 -8.22 -20.71
N ALA A 95 -10.79 -7.52 -19.58
CA ALA A 95 -10.75 -6.05 -19.56
C ALA A 95 -9.40 -5.44 -20.01
N SER A 96 -8.33 -6.24 -20.15
CA SER A 96 -7.08 -5.76 -20.76
C SER A 96 -7.16 -5.64 -22.29
N VAL A 97 -8.16 -6.25 -22.93
CA VAL A 97 -8.31 -6.28 -24.39
C VAL A 97 -9.32 -5.24 -24.88
N GLU A 98 -10.38 -4.95 -24.12
CA GLU A 98 -11.42 -3.99 -24.54
C GLU A 98 -11.01 -2.50 -24.35
N LEU A 99 -10.15 -2.14 -23.39
CA LEU A 99 -9.65 -0.76 -23.19
C LEU A 99 -8.47 -0.36 -24.11
N LEU A 100 -8.33 -1.03 -25.25
CA LEU A 100 -7.37 -0.69 -26.32
C LEU A 100 -8.06 -0.55 -27.68
N ALA A 101 -9.39 -0.46 -27.69
CA ALA A 101 -10.21 -0.24 -28.88
C ALA A 101 -10.93 1.11 -28.81
N GLU A 102 -10.22 2.18 -28.49
CA GLU A 102 -10.53 3.57 -28.85
C GLU A 102 -9.21 4.31 -29.11
#